data_AF-A0A2D3C4E1-F1
#
_entry.id   AF-A0A2D3C4E1-F1
#
_cell.length_a   1.000
_cell.length_b   1.000
_cell.length_c   1.000
_cell.angle_alpha   90.00
_cell.angle_beta   90.00
_cell.angle_gamma   90.00
#
_symmetry.space_group_name_H-M   'P 1'
#
loop_
_entity.id
_entity.type
_entity.pdbx_description
1 polymer ?
#
loop_
_entity_poly.entity_id
_entity_poly.type
_entity_poly.pdbx_seq_one_letter_code
_entity_poly.pdbx_strand_id
1 'polypeptide(L)'
;MLGLDEGKMAVNLARNTITEFLESGTKLDPDSITLSPVFEEERGVFVTLSMEGDLRGCIGHPYPDSSLKDAIVDSAISASTRDPRFPPVKLQEMSVITVEVTVLTPPEKIDAAPEDLPGLIEIGRHGLIVKQGFYQGLLLPQVAPEQGFNAVDFLSHTCIKAGLAPDAWLTGAEVYWFEGQVFSEGSPEGQIVEKQF
;
A
#
# COMPACT_ATOMS: atom_id res chain seq x y z
N MET A 1 -4.03 -6.04 11.82
CA MET A 1 -4.00 -4.55 11.87
C MET A 1 -2.80 -4.10 12.69
N LEU A 2 -2.14 -3.02 12.29
CA LEU A 2 -1.10 -2.35 13.06
C LEU A 2 -1.74 -1.47 14.14
N GLY A 3 -1.09 -1.38 15.30
CA GLY A 3 -1.37 -0.35 16.30
C GLY A 3 -0.79 1.01 15.93
N LEU A 4 -1.25 2.09 16.58
CA LEU A 4 -0.78 3.45 16.29
C LEU A 4 0.74 3.61 16.46
N ASP A 5 1.35 2.94 17.44
CA ASP A 5 2.80 3.02 17.65
C ASP A 5 3.59 2.32 16.53
N GLU A 6 3.06 1.24 15.97
CA GLU A 6 3.63 0.58 14.79
C GLU A 6 3.45 1.45 13.54
N GLY A 7 2.29 2.10 13.39
CA GLY A 7 2.07 3.10 12.35
C GLY A 7 3.04 4.27 12.41
N LYS A 8 3.34 4.78 13.63
CA LYS A 8 4.37 5.79 13.85
C LYS A 8 5.75 5.28 13.44
N MET A 9 6.11 4.05 13.81
CA MET A 9 7.37 3.43 13.41
C MET A 9 7.47 3.35 11.87
N ALA A 10 6.39 2.99 11.18
CA ALA A 10 6.36 2.88 9.73
C ALA A 10 6.60 4.24 9.04
N VAL A 11 5.89 5.30 9.48
CA VAL A 11 6.06 6.65 8.91
C VAL A 11 7.46 7.21 9.21
N ASN A 12 7.96 7.01 10.43
CA ASN A 12 9.31 7.44 10.79
C ASN A 12 10.38 6.69 10.00
N LEU A 13 10.22 5.37 9.79
CA LEU A 13 11.11 4.57 8.96
C LEU A 13 11.14 5.11 7.53
N ALA A 14 9.98 5.40 6.94
CA ALA A 14 9.88 5.99 5.61
C ALA A 14 10.58 7.36 5.53
N ARG A 15 10.28 8.28 6.46
CA ARG A 15 10.89 9.62 6.49
C ARG A 15 12.41 9.53 6.66
N ASN A 16 12.89 8.79 7.66
CA ASN A 16 14.32 8.68 7.93
C ASN A 16 15.08 8.06 6.75
N THR A 17 14.47 7.07 6.10
CA THR A 17 15.03 6.47 4.87
C THR A 17 15.19 7.52 3.77
N ILE A 18 14.17 8.34 3.54
CA ILE A 18 14.23 9.39 2.50
C ILE A 18 15.31 10.41 2.83
N THR A 19 15.31 10.92 4.07
CA THR A 19 16.29 11.93 4.50
C THR A 19 17.72 11.41 4.36
N GLU A 20 18.02 10.22 4.89
CA GLU A 20 19.34 9.59 4.78
C GLU A 20 19.74 9.38 3.31
N PHE A 21 18.84 8.86 2.48
CA PHE A 21 19.12 8.62 1.07
C PHE A 21 19.38 9.92 0.30
N LEU A 22 18.65 10.99 0.60
CA LEU A 22 18.86 12.30 -0.03
C LEU A 22 20.11 13.03 0.48
N GLU A 23 20.55 12.75 1.71
CA GLU A 23 21.76 13.32 2.31
C GLU A 23 23.04 12.63 1.84
N SER A 24 23.08 11.29 1.94
CA SER A 24 24.31 10.51 1.76
C SER A 24 24.30 9.64 0.50
N GLY A 25 23.14 9.46 -0.14
CA GLY A 25 22.96 8.50 -1.24
C GLY A 25 22.93 7.04 -0.76
N THR A 26 22.95 6.80 0.56
CA THR A 26 23.00 5.46 1.14
C THR A 26 21.61 4.97 1.48
N LYS A 27 21.31 3.71 1.14
CA LYS A 27 20.08 3.06 1.58
C LYS A 27 20.20 2.78 3.08
N LEU A 28 19.22 3.26 3.86
CA LEU A 28 19.11 2.94 5.26
C LEU A 28 18.97 1.42 5.45
N ASP A 29 19.75 0.85 6.36
CA ASP A 29 19.64 -0.56 6.75
C ASP A 29 18.55 -0.69 7.82
N PRO A 30 17.38 -1.27 7.51
CA PRO A 30 16.29 -1.37 8.48
C PRO A 30 16.65 -2.27 9.67
N ASP A 31 17.62 -3.20 9.54
CA ASP A 31 18.06 -4.07 10.64
C ASP A 31 18.87 -3.32 11.70
N SER A 32 19.34 -2.11 11.37
CA SER A 32 20.00 -1.21 12.34
C SER A 32 19.01 -0.51 13.27
N ILE A 33 17.70 -0.63 13.02
CA ILE A 33 16.62 0.00 13.80
C ILE A 33 15.84 -1.06 14.57
N THR A 34 15.53 -0.78 15.83
CA THR A 34 14.61 -1.63 16.60
C THR A 34 13.17 -1.38 16.19
N LEU A 35 12.58 -2.33 15.46
CA LEU A 35 11.18 -2.32 15.02
C LEU A 35 10.38 -3.42 15.73
N SER A 36 9.05 -3.30 15.74
CA SER A 36 8.19 -4.38 16.27
C SER A 36 8.21 -5.59 15.34
N PRO A 37 7.84 -6.80 15.81
CA PRO A 37 7.87 -8.02 14.99
C PRO A 37 7.01 -7.97 13.73
N VAL A 38 5.97 -7.13 13.68
CA VAL A 38 5.10 -7.00 12.49
C VAL A 38 5.86 -6.52 11.25
N PHE A 39 7.02 -5.87 11.44
CA PHE A 39 7.86 -5.37 10.37
C PHE A 39 8.61 -6.48 9.61
N GLU A 40 8.67 -7.69 10.16
CA GLU A 40 9.20 -8.88 9.50
C GLU A 40 8.15 -9.61 8.65
N GLU A 41 6.86 -9.27 8.78
CA GLU A 41 5.80 -9.90 8.01
C GLU A 41 5.81 -9.42 6.56
N GLU A 42 5.49 -10.33 5.63
CA GLU A 42 5.32 -9.98 4.23
C GLU A 42 4.00 -9.23 4.03
N ARG A 43 4.07 -7.95 3.67
CA ARG A 43 2.90 -7.08 3.50
C ARG A 43 3.13 -6.10 2.36
N GLY A 44 2.04 -5.80 1.66
CA GLY A 44 2.05 -4.69 0.71
C GLY A 44 2.08 -3.35 1.45
N VAL A 45 2.70 -2.34 0.85
CA VAL A 45 2.80 -0.99 1.41
C VAL A 45 2.93 0.04 0.30
N PHE A 46 2.41 1.24 0.53
CA PHE A 46 2.66 2.41 -0.30
C PHE A 46 3.20 3.55 0.56
N VAL A 47 4.19 4.27 0.04
CA VAL A 47 4.66 5.52 0.63
C VAL A 47 4.23 6.66 -0.26
N THR A 48 3.48 7.60 0.32
CA THR A 48 2.98 8.80 -0.34
C THR A 48 3.67 10.02 0.28
N LEU A 49 4.14 10.90 -0.58
CA LEU A 49 4.69 12.20 -0.23
C LEU A 49 3.73 13.27 -0.71
N SER A 50 3.41 14.22 0.16
CA SER A 50 2.58 15.37 -0.18
C SER A 50 3.30 16.66 0.18
N MET A 51 3.17 17.68 -0.66
CA MET A 51 3.75 19.02 -0.43
C MET A 51 2.64 20.04 -0.58
N GLU A 52 2.39 20.84 0.47
CA GLU A 52 1.30 21.83 0.50
C GLU A 52 -0.10 21.24 0.20
N GLY A 53 -0.30 19.95 0.47
CA GLY A 53 -1.54 19.22 0.22
C GLY A 53 -1.62 18.53 -1.15
N ASP A 54 -0.69 18.82 -2.06
CA ASP A 54 -0.61 18.19 -3.37
C ASP A 54 0.31 16.97 -3.38
N LEU A 55 -0.01 15.99 -4.23
CA LEU A 55 0.81 14.79 -4.41
C LEU A 55 2.21 15.16 -4.94
N ARG A 56 3.26 14.70 -4.25
CA ARG A 56 4.68 14.93 -4.59
C ARG A 56 5.42 13.67 -5.01
N GLY A 57 4.86 12.50 -4.69
CA GLY A 57 5.33 11.19 -5.12
C GLY A 57 4.53 10.09 -4.41
N CYS A 58 4.28 8.97 -5.08
CA CYS A 58 3.64 7.81 -4.45
C CYS A 58 4.05 6.52 -5.17
N ILE A 59 4.76 5.65 -4.45
CA ILE A 59 5.21 4.35 -4.93
C ILE A 59 5.03 3.32 -3.81
N GLY A 60 4.78 2.07 -4.20
CA GLY A 60 4.57 0.99 -3.26
C GLY A 60 4.66 -0.39 -3.88
N HIS A 61 4.65 -1.37 -2.97
CA HIS A 61 4.53 -2.79 -3.24
C HIS A 61 3.07 -3.18 -3.00
N PRO A 62 2.27 -3.43 -4.05
CA PRO A 62 0.88 -3.84 -3.86
C PRO A 62 0.76 -5.27 -3.31
N TYR A 63 1.73 -6.13 -3.60
CA TYR A 63 1.74 -7.52 -3.16
C TYR A 63 2.65 -7.68 -1.93
N PRO A 64 2.39 -8.67 -1.06
CA PRO A 64 3.29 -9.04 0.03
C PRO A 64 4.50 -9.83 -0.52
N ASP A 65 5.40 -9.16 -1.24
CA ASP A 65 6.57 -9.78 -1.89
C ASP A 65 7.88 -9.59 -1.10
N SER A 66 7.84 -8.83 -0.02
CA SER A 66 8.97 -8.56 0.87
C SER A 66 8.47 -8.21 2.28
N SER A 67 9.38 -8.25 3.27
CA SER A 67 9.07 -7.84 4.63
C SER A 67 8.59 -6.39 4.67
N LEU A 68 7.69 -6.04 5.58
CA LEU A 68 7.13 -4.69 5.68
C LEU A 68 8.23 -3.62 5.83
N LYS A 69 9.30 -3.88 6.60
CA LYS A 69 10.43 -2.93 6.71
C LYS A 69 11.13 -2.72 5.37
N ASP A 70 11.41 -3.79 4.62
CA ASP A 70 12.13 -3.69 3.35
C ASP A 70 11.27 -2.98 2.29
N ALA A 71 9.98 -3.32 2.26
CA ALA A 71 9.01 -2.72 1.37
C ALA A 71 8.85 -1.21 1.66
N ILE A 72 8.82 -0.80 2.93
CA ILE A 72 8.79 0.63 3.31
C ILE A 72 10.05 1.34 2.83
N VAL A 73 11.23 0.78 3.10
CA VAL A 73 12.51 1.41 2.73
C VAL A 73 12.60 1.58 1.21
N ASP A 74 12.29 0.54 0.43
CA ASP A 74 12.32 0.67 -1.04
C ASP A 74 11.26 1.65 -1.56
N SER A 75 10.02 1.54 -1.06
CA SER A 75 8.91 2.42 -1.45
C SER A 75 9.20 3.88 -1.14
N ALA A 76 9.83 4.19 0.00
CA ALA A 76 10.16 5.54 0.41
C ALA A 76 11.22 6.17 -0.51
N ILE A 77 12.29 5.43 -0.83
CA ILE A 77 13.30 5.86 -1.81
C ILE A 77 12.66 6.05 -3.18
N SER A 78 11.82 5.10 -3.59
CA SER A 78 11.19 5.14 -4.91
C SER A 78 10.17 6.28 -5.03
N ALA A 79 9.36 6.54 -4.00
CA ALA A 79 8.41 7.66 -3.97
C ALA A 79 9.12 9.02 -4.02
N SER A 80 10.30 9.14 -3.40
CA SER A 80 11.08 10.38 -3.41
C SER A 80 11.93 10.57 -4.66
N THR A 81 12.39 9.50 -5.33
CA THR A 81 13.41 9.62 -6.39
C THR A 81 13.06 8.94 -7.73
N ARG A 82 12.05 8.07 -7.76
CA ARG A 82 11.74 7.21 -8.92
C ARG A 82 10.30 7.29 -9.40
N ASP A 83 9.46 8.13 -8.81
CA ASP A 83 8.11 8.38 -9.33
C ASP A 83 8.21 9.11 -10.68
N PRO A 84 7.84 8.48 -11.81
CA PRO A 84 8.06 9.03 -13.14
C PRO A 84 7.22 10.28 -13.44
N ARG A 85 6.24 10.59 -12.59
CA ARG A 85 5.37 11.77 -12.73
C ARG A 85 6.02 13.04 -12.21
N PHE A 86 7.06 12.92 -11.37
CA PHE A 86 7.66 14.05 -10.66
C PHE A 86 9.19 14.03 -10.78
N PRO A 87 9.86 15.19 -10.72
CA PRO A 87 11.30 15.23 -10.52
C PRO A 87 11.67 14.67 -9.13
N PRO A 88 12.88 14.10 -8.96
CA PRO A 88 13.36 13.68 -7.65
C PRO A 88 13.25 14.79 -6.60
N VAL A 89 12.81 14.42 -5.39
CA VAL A 89 12.74 15.30 -4.22
C VAL A 89 14.14 15.75 -3.82
N LYS A 90 14.30 17.04 -3.52
CA LYS A 90 15.52 17.58 -2.92
C LYS A 90 15.43 17.52 -1.41
N LEU A 91 16.57 17.36 -0.75
CA LEU A 91 16.65 17.33 0.72
C LEU A 91 15.92 18.50 1.40
N GLN A 92 16.06 19.72 0.86
CA GLN A 92 15.43 20.92 1.43
C GLN A 92 13.89 20.88 1.37
N GLU A 93 13.30 20.18 0.39
CA GLU A 93 11.85 20.00 0.26
C GLU A 93 11.28 19.14 1.40
N MET A 94 12.09 18.28 2.03
CA MET A 94 11.62 17.41 3.12
C MET A 94 11.09 18.16 4.33
N SER A 95 11.51 19.43 4.51
CA SER A 95 11.03 20.33 5.56
C SER A 95 9.57 20.80 5.37
N VAL A 96 9.03 20.67 4.14
CA VAL A 96 7.66 21.07 3.78
C VAL A 96 6.81 19.91 3.24
N ILE A 97 7.40 18.71 3.13
CA ILE A 97 6.71 17.49 2.71
C ILE A 97 6.14 16.78 3.94
N THR A 98 4.94 16.26 3.83
CA THR A 98 4.40 15.24 4.76
C THR A 98 4.58 13.85 4.17
N VAL A 99 4.87 12.89 5.05
CA VAL A 99 4.99 11.47 4.71
C VAL A 99 3.76 10.72 5.19
N GLU A 100 3.24 9.87 4.30
CA GLU A 100 2.14 8.95 4.58
C GLU A 100 2.56 7.54 4.16
N VAL A 101 2.20 6.55 4.99
CA VAL A 101 2.43 5.14 4.74
C VAL A 101 1.08 4.42 4.80
N THR A 102 0.71 3.81 3.68
CA THR A 102 -0.46 2.93 3.58
C THR A 102 0.02 1.49 3.68
N VAL A 103 -0.27 0.81 4.80
CA VAL A 103 0.07 -0.60 5.03
C VAL A 103 -1.12 -1.47 4.66
N LEU A 104 -0.89 -2.49 3.85
CA LEU A 104 -1.92 -3.45 3.47
C LEU A 104 -1.90 -4.64 4.44
N THR A 105 -3.08 -5.15 4.80
CA THR A 105 -3.14 -6.41 5.55
C THR A 105 -2.65 -7.57 4.69
N PRO A 106 -2.13 -8.66 5.30
CA PRO A 106 -1.88 -9.88 4.57
C PRO A 106 -3.16 -10.30 3.82
N PRO A 107 -3.08 -10.63 2.52
CA PRO A 107 -4.24 -11.07 1.76
C PRO A 107 -4.79 -12.39 2.30
N GLU A 108 -6.09 -12.43 2.56
CA GLU A 108 -6.78 -13.62 3.04
C GLU A 108 -7.63 -14.19 1.91
N LYS A 109 -7.52 -15.51 1.70
CA LYS A 109 -8.32 -16.20 0.70
C LYS A 109 -9.78 -16.24 1.15
N ILE A 110 -10.69 -15.87 0.27
CA ILE A 110 -12.12 -15.97 0.51
C ILE A 110 -12.55 -17.42 0.22
N ASP A 111 -12.82 -18.19 1.27
CA ASP A 111 -13.30 -19.57 1.15
C ASP A 111 -14.83 -19.60 1.13
N ALA A 112 -15.39 -19.34 -0.06
CA ALA A 112 -16.83 -19.31 -0.30
C ALA A 112 -17.15 -19.83 -1.71
N ALA A 113 -18.41 -20.25 -1.91
CA ALA A 113 -18.89 -20.53 -3.25
C ALA A 113 -18.87 -19.24 -4.10
N PRO A 114 -18.57 -19.30 -5.41
CA PRO A 114 -18.46 -18.11 -6.22
C PRO A 114 -19.68 -17.19 -6.16
N GLU A 115 -20.88 -17.75 -6.17
CA GLU A 115 -22.14 -17.02 -6.05
C GLU A 115 -22.28 -16.20 -4.76
N ASP A 116 -21.58 -16.57 -3.69
CA ASP A 116 -21.60 -15.89 -2.39
C ASP A 116 -20.55 -14.79 -2.28
N LEU A 117 -19.49 -14.81 -3.11
CA LEU A 117 -18.38 -13.85 -3.05
C LEU A 117 -18.84 -12.39 -3.05
N PRO A 118 -19.78 -11.94 -3.91
CA PRO A 118 -20.21 -10.54 -3.91
C PRO A 118 -20.83 -10.10 -2.57
N GLY A 119 -21.45 -11.03 -1.82
CA GLY A 119 -22.07 -10.75 -0.53
C GLY A 119 -21.08 -10.58 0.62
N LEU A 120 -19.82 -11.00 0.44
CA LEU A 120 -18.76 -10.93 1.45
C LEU A 120 -17.83 -9.72 1.24
N ILE A 121 -17.92 -9.05 0.10
CA ILE A 121 -17.00 -7.96 -0.28
C ILE A 121 -17.59 -6.61 0.13
N GLU A 122 -16.89 -5.92 1.03
CA GLU A 122 -17.24 -4.58 1.47
C GLU A 122 -16.55 -3.53 0.58
N ILE A 123 -17.33 -2.84 -0.27
CA ILE A 123 -16.83 -1.80 -1.17
C ILE A 123 -16.28 -0.61 -0.37
N GLY A 124 -15.08 -0.16 -0.75
CA GLY A 124 -14.37 0.93 -0.08
C GLY A 124 -13.52 0.48 1.12
N ARG A 125 -13.73 -0.75 1.60
CA ARG A 125 -12.93 -1.36 2.68
C ARG A 125 -11.98 -2.42 2.14
N HIS A 126 -12.50 -3.37 1.37
CA HIS A 126 -11.71 -4.47 0.81
C HIS A 126 -11.06 -4.05 -0.51
N GLY A 127 -9.77 -4.32 -0.64
CA GLY A 127 -9.10 -4.52 -1.92
C GLY A 127 -9.18 -5.99 -2.30
N LEU A 128 -9.03 -6.29 -3.59
CA LEU A 128 -9.12 -7.66 -4.10
C LEU A 128 -7.83 -8.06 -4.82
N ILE A 129 -7.45 -9.31 -4.62
CA ILE A 129 -6.49 -10.02 -5.49
C ILE A 129 -7.23 -11.19 -6.13
N VAL A 130 -7.11 -11.31 -7.44
CA VAL A 130 -7.54 -12.50 -8.19
C VAL A 130 -6.32 -13.24 -8.68
N LYS A 131 -6.31 -14.57 -8.52
CA LYS A 131 -5.20 -15.43 -8.95
C LYS A 131 -5.71 -16.70 -9.64
N GLN A 132 -5.12 -17.05 -10.78
CA GLN A 132 -5.36 -18.33 -11.45
C GLN A 132 -4.10 -18.78 -12.20
N GLY A 133 -3.40 -19.80 -11.67
CA GLY A 133 -2.11 -20.22 -12.21
C GLY A 133 -1.06 -19.11 -12.12
N PHE A 134 -0.52 -18.68 -13.27
CA PHE A 134 0.45 -17.58 -13.37
C PHE A 134 -0.21 -16.19 -13.49
N TYR A 135 -1.53 -16.13 -13.68
CA TYR A 135 -2.26 -14.88 -13.80
C TYR A 135 -2.60 -14.34 -12.41
N GLN A 136 -2.28 -13.07 -12.18
CA GLN A 136 -2.54 -12.40 -10.92
C GLN A 136 -2.82 -10.91 -11.14
N GLY A 137 -3.85 -10.40 -10.48
CA GLY A 137 -4.26 -9.00 -10.55
C GLY A 137 -4.74 -8.51 -9.20
N LEU A 138 -4.50 -7.23 -8.93
CA LEU A 138 -4.87 -6.56 -7.70
C LEU A 138 -5.54 -5.22 -7.99
N LEU A 139 -6.61 -4.92 -7.27
CA LEU A 139 -7.17 -3.57 -7.17
C LEU A 139 -7.27 -3.14 -5.71
N LEU A 140 -6.87 -1.90 -5.42
CA LEU A 140 -6.86 -1.31 -4.08
C LEU A 140 -8.29 -0.97 -3.60
N PRO A 141 -8.52 -0.86 -2.27
CA PRO A 141 -9.85 -0.59 -1.70
C PRO A 141 -10.58 0.61 -2.29
N GLN A 142 -9.85 1.69 -2.58
CA GLN A 142 -10.41 2.94 -3.10
C GLN A 142 -10.87 2.88 -4.56
N VAL A 143 -10.41 1.89 -5.34
CA VAL A 143 -10.73 1.82 -6.77
C VAL A 143 -12.23 1.63 -6.99
N ALA A 144 -12.86 0.75 -6.22
CA ALA A 144 -14.28 0.46 -6.39
C ALA A 144 -15.19 1.67 -6.13
N PRO A 145 -15.09 2.40 -5.00
CA PRO A 145 -15.91 3.59 -4.78
C PRO A 145 -15.61 4.71 -5.79
N GLU A 146 -14.35 4.94 -6.17
CA GLU A 146 -13.99 5.96 -7.15
C GLU A 146 -14.59 5.70 -8.54
N GLN A 147 -14.70 4.43 -8.94
CA GLN A 147 -15.26 4.03 -10.24
C GLN A 147 -16.77 3.74 -10.17
N GLY A 148 -17.39 3.79 -8.99
CA GLY A 148 -18.80 3.44 -8.80
C GLY A 148 -19.11 1.95 -9.02
N PHE A 149 -18.12 1.08 -8.77
CA PHE A 149 -18.28 -0.37 -8.90
C PHE A 149 -19.06 -0.96 -7.72
N ASN A 150 -19.97 -1.89 -8.02
CA ASN A 150 -20.48 -2.82 -7.01
C ASN A 150 -19.51 -4.02 -6.84
N ALA A 151 -19.81 -4.96 -5.93
CA ALA A 151 -18.96 -6.12 -5.68
C ALA A 151 -18.74 -7.03 -6.90
N VAL A 152 -19.77 -7.21 -7.75
CA VAL A 152 -19.67 -8.00 -8.98
C VAL A 152 -18.77 -7.31 -10.00
N ASP A 153 -18.93 -6.00 -10.18
CA ASP A 153 -18.06 -5.20 -11.05
C ASP A 153 -16.62 -5.27 -10.54
N PHE A 154 -16.41 -5.13 -9.23
CA PHE A 154 -15.09 -5.12 -8.63
C PHE A 154 -14.35 -6.45 -8.79
N LEU A 155 -15.04 -7.58 -8.57
CA LEU A 155 -14.53 -8.92 -8.86
C LEU A 155 -14.13 -9.06 -10.34
N SER A 156 -15.03 -8.63 -11.24
CA SER A 156 -14.85 -8.78 -12.68
C SER A 156 -13.69 -7.92 -13.21
N HIS A 157 -13.58 -6.69 -12.73
CA HIS A 157 -12.48 -5.78 -13.04
C HIS A 157 -11.15 -6.27 -12.45
N THR A 158 -11.16 -6.91 -11.28
CA THR A 158 -9.95 -7.53 -10.73
C THR A 158 -9.50 -8.73 -11.57
N CYS A 159 -10.43 -9.54 -12.09
CA CYS A 159 -10.12 -10.60 -13.05
C CYS A 159 -9.50 -10.04 -14.34
N ILE A 160 -10.07 -8.98 -14.91
CA ILE A 160 -9.52 -8.30 -16.09
C ILE A 160 -8.10 -7.79 -15.79
N LYS A 161 -7.90 -7.20 -14.60
CA LYS A 161 -6.58 -6.72 -14.15
C LYS A 161 -5.56 -7.86 -14.03
N ALA A 162 -6.00 -9.07 -13.72
CA ALA A 162 -5.18 -10.28 -13.70
C ALA A 162 -4.86 -10.83 -15.10
N GLY A 163 -5.46 -10.28 -16.15
CA GLY A 163 -5.38 -10.82 -17.51
C GLY A 163 -6.30 -12.01 -17.74
N LEU A 164 -7.33 -12.18 -16.92
CA LEU A 164 -8.31 -13.26 -17.00
C LEU A 164 -9.62 -12.77 -17.63
N ALA A 165 -10.51 -13.72 -17.95
CA ALA A 165 -11.88 -13.40 -18.33
C ALA A 165 -12.61 -12.69 -17.16
N PRO A 166 -13.53 -11.75 -17.42
CA PRO A 166 -14.23 -11.01 -16.37
C PRO A 166 -15.02 -11.90 -15.40
N ASP A 167 -15.45 -13.08 -15.83
CA ASP A 167 -16.19 -14.09 -15.06
C ASP A 167 -15.30 -15.20 -14.49
N ALA A 168 -13.97 -15.03 -14.51
CA ALA A 168 -13.04 -16.05 -13.99
C ALA A 168 -13.27 -16.36 -12.49
N TRP A 169 -13.73 -15.38 -11.72
CA TRP A 169 -14.12 -15.57 -10.32
C TRP A 169 -15.30 -16.54 -10.13
N LEU A 170 -16.14 -16.75 -11.16
CA LEU A 170 -17.23 -17.74 -11.16
C LEU A 170 -16.77 -19.15 -11.50
N THR A 171 -15.62 -19.29 -12.17
CA THR A 171 -15.22 -20.54 -12.84
C THR A 171 -13.96 -21.18 -12.26
N GLY A 172 -13.41 -20.62 -11.18
CA GLY A 172 -12.34 -21.24 -10.40
C GLY A 172 -11.12 -20.36 -10.12
N ALA A 173 -11.15 -19.06 -10.45
CA ALA A 173 -10.12 -18.16 -9.98
C ALA A 173 -10.19 -17.99 -8.46
N GLU A 174 -9.04 -17.99 -7.80
CA GLU A 174 -8.96 -17.72 -6.36
C GLU A 174 -9.12 -16.22 -6.12
N VAL A 175 -9.96 -15.86 -5.16
CA VAL A 175 -10.17 -14.47 -4.74
C VAL A 175 -9.64 -14.32 -3.32
N TYR A 176 -8.88 -13.27 -3.11
CA TYR A 176 -8.37 -12.86 -1.80
C TYR A 176 -8.82 -11.43 -1.53
N TRP A 177 -9.14 -11.11 -0.28
CA TRP A 177 -9.32 -9.73 0.17
C TRP A 177 -8.12 -9.25 0.97
N PHE A 178 -7.96 -7.94 1.05
CA PHE A 178 -7.09 -7.27 2.01
C PHE A 178 -7.68 -5.90 2.35
N GLU A 179 -7.23 -5.30 3.44
CA GLU A 179 -7.59 -3.95 3.85
C GLU A 179 -6.35 -3.04 3.79
N GLY A 180 -6.57 -1.72 3.77
CA GLY A 180 -5.52 -0.71 3.91
C GLY A 180 -5.64 0.03 5.23
N GLN A 181 -4.51 0.29 5.88
CA GLN A 181 -4.40 1.23 7.01
C GLN A 181 -3.46 2.37 6.63
N VAL A 182 -3.91 3.60 6.81
CA VAL A 182 -3.15 4.79 6.41
C VAL A 182 -2.65 5.52 7.64
N PHE A 183 -1.34 5.66 7.76
CA PHE A 183 -0.69 6.47 8.79
C PHE A 183 0.00 7.66 8.14
N SER A 184 -0.27 8.86 8.62
CA SER A 184 0.21 10.10 7.99
C SER A 184 0.68 11.09 9.04
N GLU A 185 1.72 11.84 8.71
CA GLU A 185 2.05 13.06 9.44
C GLU A 185 0.94 14.12 9.25
N GLY A 186 0.56 14.80 10.33
CA GLY A 186 -0.37 15.94 10.28
C GLY A 186 0.27 17.25 9.80
N SER A 187 1.59 17.34 9.93
CA SER A 187 2.46 18.41 9.41
C SER A 187 3.86 17.80 9.21
N PRO A 188 4.76 18.39 8.40
CA PRO A 188 6.12 17.87 8.25
C PRO A 188 6.78 17.62 9.61
N GLU A 189 7.27 16.39 9.85
CA GLU A 189 7.87 15.95 11.13
C GLU A 189 6.95 16.10 12.37
N GLY A 190 5.66 16.27 12.14
CA GLY A 190 4.66 16.51 13.16
C GLY A 190 4.08 15.24 13.77
N GLN A 191 2.94 15.41 14.43
CA GLN A 191 2.21 14.27 14.98
C GLN A 191 1.72 13.34 13.86
N ILE A 192 2.00 12.05 14.00
CA ILE A 192 1.48 11.00 13.12
C ILE A 192 0.14 10.51 13.64
N VAL A 193 -0.82 10.41 12.72
CA VAL A 193 -2.19 9.95 12.98
C VAL A 193 -2.57 8.82 12.03
N GLU A 194 -3.47 7.95 12.45
CA GLU A 194 -4.14 7.00 11.57
C GLU A 194 -5.32 7.71 10.89
N LYS A 195 -5.38 7.67 9.56
CA LYS A 195 -6.53 8.15 8.78
C LYS A 195 -7.52 6.99 8.63
N GLN A 196 -8.77 7.26 8.94
CA GLN A 196 -9.88 6.35 8.67
C GLN A 196 -10.43 6.66 7.26
N PHE A 197 -10.81 5.61 6.52
CA PHE A 197 -11.50 5.71 5.24
C PHE A 197 -13.00 6.00 5.44
#